data_AF-A0A6S6SST2-F1
#
_entry.id   AF-A0A6S6SST2-F1
#
_cell.length_a   1.000
_cell.length_b   1.000
_cell.length_c   1.000
_cell.angle_alpha   90.00
_cell.angle_beta   90.00
_cell.angle_gamma   90.00
#
_symmetry.space_group_name_H-M   'P 1'
#
loop_
_entity.id
_entity.type
_entity.pdbx_description
1 polymer ?
#
loop_
_entity_poly.entity_id
_entity_poly.type
_entity_poly.pdbx_seq_one_letter_code
_entity_poly.pdbx_strand_id
1 'polypeptide(L)'
;MTDKTSSNQNIGRSTLSIWGGEQEHDLYERSTQVPVVHSVSFAYKDIDTWHAVALEKEPGHIYSRNTNPTVRAFEDKVKELEYAEAAT
;
A
#
# COMPACT_ATOMS: atom_id res chain seq x y z
N MET A 1 10.23 4.69 -25.28
CA MET A 1 9.77 6.08 -25.52
C MET A 1 8.27 6.03 -25.70
N THR A 2 7.53 6.11 -24.60
CA THR A 2 6.10 6.44 -24.55
C THR A 2 5.86 6.99 -23.15
N ASP A 3 6.03 8.30 -23.07
CA ASP A 3 5.28 9.25 -22.25
C ASP A 3 4.50 8.66 -21.05
N LYS A 4 5.07 8.77 -19.84
CA LYS A 4 4.31 8.86 -18.59
C LYS A 4 3.76 10.29 -18.48
N THR A 5 2.95 10.72 -19.43
CA THR A 5 2.14 11.93 -19.26
C THR A 5 0.99 11.52 -18.36
N SER A 6 1.16 11.69 -17.05
CA SER A 6 0.08 11.67 -16.08
C SER A 6 -0.90 12.77 -16.46
N SER A 7 -1.83 12.46 -17.36
CA SER A 7 -2.97 13.31 -17.62
C SER A 7 -3.71 13.42 -16.30
N ASN A 8 -3.68 14.61 -15.72
CA ASN A 8 -4.35 14.97 -14.49
C ASN A 8 -5.88 15.02 -14.77
N GLN A 9 -6.44 13.86 -15.12
CA GLN A 9 -7.87 13.68 -15.21
C GLN A 9 -8.38 13.78 -13.78
N ASN A 10 -9.29 14.72 -13.54
CA ASN A 10 -9.91 14.91 -12.25
C ASN A 10 -10.86 13.71 -12.01
N ILE A 11 -10.29 12.59 -11.54
CA ILE A 11 -11.02 11.36 -11.27
C ILE A 11 -12.08 11.68 -10.22
N GLY A 12 -13.34 11.34 -10.51
CA GLY A 12 -14.44 11.62 -9.58
C GLY A 12 -14.23 10.90 -8.24
N ARG A 13 -14.62 11.55 -7.13
CA ARG A 13 -14.49 10.97 -5.76
C ARG A 13 -15.13 9.58 -5.65
N SER A 14 -16.25 9.33 -6.34
CA SER A 14 -16.89 8.02 -6.37
C SER A 14 -16.01 6.95 -7.03
N THR A 15 -15.29 7.30 -8.11
CA THR A 15 -14.35 6.38 -8.75
C THR A 15 -13.15 6.11 -7.83
N LEU A 16 -12.61 7.12 -7.16
CA LEU A 16 -11.53 6.96 -6.17
C LEU A 16 -11.97 6.10 -4.98
N SER A 17 -13.21 6.22 -4.49
CA SER A 17 -13.70 5.38 -3.39
C SER A 17 -13.74 3.89 -3.73
N ILE A 18 -13.89 3.55 -5.02
CA ILE A 18 -13.86 2.17 -5.48
C ILE A 18 -12.41 1.72 -5.68
N TRP A 19 -11.60 2.51 -6.39
CA TRP A 19 -10.32 2.03 -6.91
C TRP A 19 -9.08 2.59 -6.22
N GLY A 20 -9.12 3.75 -5.58
CA GLY A 20 -7.93 4.43 -5.06
C GLY A 20 -7.14 3.61 -4.03
N GLY A 21 -5.84 3.81 -3.94
CA GLY A 21 -4.97 3.11 -2.98
C GLY A 21 -4.75 1.60 -3.21
N GLU A 22 -5.19 1.06 -4.34
CA GLU A 22 -5.03 -0.38 -4.68
C GLU A 22 -4.00 -0.63 -5.79
N GLN A 23 -3.35 0.43 -6.31
CA GLN A 23 -2.49 0.37 -7.50
C GLN A 23 -0.99 0.21 -7.22
N GLU A 24 -0.53 0.38 -5.98
CA GLU A 24 0.90 0.40 -5.67
C GLU A 24 1.57 -0.97 -5.90
N HIS A 25 0.81 -2.06 -5.78
CA HIS A 25 1.31 -3.43 -5.87
C HIS A 25 0.55 -4.28 -6.89
N ASP A 26 1.25 -5.25 -7.46
CA ASP A 26 0.63 -6.27 -8.30
C ASP A 26 -0.41 -7.08 -7.52
N LEU A 27 -1.49 -7.44 -8.20
CA LEU A 27 -2.55 -8.27 -7.64
C LEU A 27 -2.00 -9.63 -7.22
N TYR A 28 -2.14 -9.96 -5.94
CA TYR A 28 -1.71 -11.23 -5.38
C TYR A 28 -2.46 -12.39 -6.05
N GLU A 29 -1.73 -13.26 -6.75
CA GLU A 29 -2.31 -14.43 -7.45
C GLU A 29 -3.52 -14.11 -8.34
N ARG A 30 -3.53 -12.94 -8.99
CA ARG A 30 -4.65 -12.46 -9.84
C ARG A 30 -5.95 -12.17 -9.07
N SER A 31 -5.87 -11.93 -7.76
CA SER A 31 -7.02 -11.49 -6.96
C SER A 31 -7.56 -10.17 -7.49
N THR A 32 -8.87 -10.05 -7.66
CA THR A 32 -9.50 -8.77 -8.06
C THR A 32 -9.77 -7.85 -6.88
N GLN A 33 -9.50 -8.31 -5.65
CA GLN A 33 -9.58 -7.56 -4.40
C GLN A 33 -8.23 -7.62 -3.69
N VAL A 34 -7.97 -6.63 -2.82
CA VAL A 34 -6.87 -6.69 -1.87
C VAL A 34 -7.12 -7.83 -0.86
N PRO A 35 -6.19 -8.80 -0.72
CA PRO A 35 -6.32 -9.84 0.28
C PRO A 35 -6.30 -9.29 1.71
N VAL A 36 -6.99 -9.99 2.61
CA VAL A 36 -6.98 -9.67 4.04
C VAL A 36 -5.81 -10.37 4.73
N VAL A 37 -4.81 -9.61 5.16
CA VAL A 37 -3.63 -10.12 5.86
C VAL A 37 -3.85 -10.09 7.36
N HIS A 38 -4.42 -11.18 7.88
CA HIS A 38 -4.71 -11.35 9.32
C HIS A 38 -3.50 -11.84 10.12
N SER A 39 -2.31 -11.30 9.82
CA SER A 39 -1.10 -11.58 10.61
C SER A 39 -0.85 -10.48 11.62
N VAL A 40 -0.23 -10.83 12.75
CA VAL A 40 0.26 -9.87 13.74
C VAL A 40 1.72 -9.51 13.49
N SER A 41 2.55 -10.48 13.08
CA SER A 41 3.99 -10.34 12.83
C SER A 41 4.36 -10.89 11.46
N PHE A 42 5.48 -10.43 10.90
CA PHE A 42 5.91 -10.81 9.56
C PHE A 42 7.29 -11.46 9.61
N ALA A 43 7.41 -12.62 8.96
CA ALA A 43 8.63 -13.38 8.89
C ALA A 43 9.50 -12.94 7.72
N TYR A 44 10.81 -13.09 7.89
CA TYR A 44 11.82 -12.79 6.88
C TYR A 44 12.75 -13.98 6.73
N LYS A 45 13.46 -14.01 5.60
CA LYS A 45 14.39 -15.08 5.27
C LYS A 45 15.57 -15.15 6.24
N ASP A 46 16.05 -14.00 6.70
CA ASP A 46 17.20 -13.85 7.59
C ASP A 46 17.05 -12.62 8.50
N ILE A 47 17.90 -12.59 9.54
CA ILE A 47 17.89 -11.54 10.55
C ILE A 47 18.35 -10.19 10.01
N ASP A 48 19.26 -10.18 9.03
CA ASP A 48 19.80 -8.96 8.45
C ASP A 48 18.71 -8.20 7.69
N THR A 49 17.91 -8.91 6.89
CA THR A 49 16.77 -8.34 6.17
C THR A 49 15.70 -7.85 7.14
N TRP A 50 15.35 -8.66 8.15
CA TRP A 50 14.38 -8.25 9.18
C TRP A 50 14.84 -6.97 9.88
N HIS A 51 16.12 -6.89 10.25
CA HIS A 51 16.69 -5.75 10.96
C HIS A 51 16.75 -4.50 10.08
N ALA A 52 17.04 -4.63 8.79
CA ALA A 52 17.01 -3.51 7.84
C ALA A 52 15.61 -2.91 7.72
N VAL A 53 14.57 -3.75 7.62
CA VAL A 53 13.17 -3.29 7.59
C VAL A 53 12.75 -2.69 8.94
N ALA A 54 13.16 -3.29 10.06
CA ALA A 54 12.86 -2.76 11.39
C ALA A 54 13.49 -1.38 11.66
N LEU A 55 14.58 -1.06 10.94
CA LEU A 55 15.22 0.27 10.96
C LEU A 55 14.78 1.17 9.81
N GLU A 56 13.73 0.79 9.06
CA GLU A 56 13.17 1.55 7.93
C GLU A 56 14.17 1.84 6.81
N LYS A 57 15.25 1.04 6.72
CA LYS A 57 16.25 1.14 5.64
C LYS A 57 15.79 0.41 4.38
N GLU A 58 14.84 -0.50 4.52
CA GLU A 58 14.22 -1.28 3.45
C GLU A 58 12.70 -1.31 3.66
N PRO A 59 11.88 -1.34 2.59
CA PRO A 59 10.44 -1.41 2.72
C PRO A 59 9.97 -2.75 3.27
N GLY A 60 8.94 -2.73 4.11
CA GLY A 60 8.28 -3.94 4.57
C GLY A 60 7.42 -3.73 5.82
N HIS A 61 6.90 -4.83 6.35
CA HIS A 61 6.05 -4.84 7.53
C HIS A 61 6.74 -5.69 8.60
N ILE A 62 6.87 -5.20 9.83
CA ILE A 62 7.41 -5.97 10.96
C ILE A 62 6.30 -6.48 11.87
N TYR A 63 5.34 -5.60 12.17
CA TYR A 63 4.29 -5.84 13.14
C TYR A 63 3.05 -5.01 12.82
N SER A 64 1.89 -5.65 12.77
CA SER A 64 0.62 -5.05 12.29
C SER A 64 0.09 -3.89 13.13
N ARG A 65 0.64 -3.68 14.34
CA ARG A 65 0.32 -2.48 15.14
C ARG A 65 0.81 -1.20 14.45
N ASN A 66 1.91 -1.29 13.71
CA ASN A 66 2.52 -0.12 13.06
C ASN A 66 2.06 -0.04 11.61
N THR A 67 2.24 -1.13 10.84
CA THR A 67 1.85 -1.19 9.42
C THR A 67 1.35 -2.59 9.05
N ASN A 68 0.36 -2.67 8.17
CA ASN A 68 -0.19 -3.94 7.67
C ASN A 68 -0.59 -3.79 6.19
N PRO A 69 -0.38 -4.79 5.31
CA PRO A 69 -0.67 -4.66 3.89
C PRO A 69 -2.11 -4.31 3.54
N THR A 70 -3.08 -4.84 4.29
CA THR A 70 -4.50 -4.55 4.07
C THR A 70 -4.84 -3.14 4.55
N VAL A 71 -4.24 -2.70 5.65
CA VAL A 71 -4.48 -1.36 6.21
C VAL A 71 -3.83 -0.27 5.33
N ARG A 72 -2.65 -0.54 4.76
CA ARG A 72 -1.98 0.38 3.82
C ARG A 72 -2.88 0.76 2.65
N ALA A 73 -3.54 -0.20 2.01
CA ALA A 73 -4.45 0.08 0.90
C ALA A 73 -5.62 1.00 1.30
N PHE A 74 -6.09 0.89 2.55
CA PHE A 74 -7.07 1.81 3.10
C PHE A 74 -6.47 3.20 3.37
N GLU A 75 -5.29 3.27 3.97
CA GLU A 75 -4.57 4.53 4.23
C GLU A 75 -4.31 5.30 2.92
N ASP A 76 -3.86 4.61 1.87
CA ASP A 76 -3.63 5.22 0.55
C ASP A 76 -4.92 5.72 -0.09
N LYS A 77 -6.01 4.97 0.04
CA LYS A 77 -7.34 5.41 -0.44
C LYS A 77 -7.80 6.67 0.29
N VAL A 78 -7.61 6.74 1.61
CA VAL A 78 -7.95 7.93 2.41
C VAL A 78 -7.07 9.12 2.03
N LYS A 79 -5.75 8.91 1.90
CA LYS A 79 -4.79 9.92 1.42
C LYS A 79 -5.24 10.54 0.10
N GLU A 80 -5.61 9.72 -0.87
CA GLU A 80 -6.11 10.17 -2.18
C GLU A 80 -7.45 10.91 -2.09
N LEU A 81 -8.40 10.39 -1.29
CA LEU A 81 -9.73 11.00 -1.14
C LEU A 81 -9.71 12.36 -0.43
N GLU A 82 -8.74 12.57 0.46
CA GLU A 82 -8.56 13.80 1.23
C GLU A 82 -7.51 14.75 0.63
N TYR A 83 -6.89 14.38 -0.49
CA TYR A 83 -5.79 15.13 -1.12
C TYR A 83 -4.63 15.42 -0.15
N ALA A 84 -4.35 14.47 0.73
CA ALA A 84 -3.29 14.56 1.72
C ALA A 84 -1.99 13.92 1.22
N GLU A 85 -0.88 14.21 1.89
CA GLU A 85 0.41 13.55 1.64
C GLU A 85 0.44 12.12 2.21
N ALA A 86 -0.24 11.90 3.35
CA ALA A 86 -0.36 10.62 4.04
C ALA A 86 -1.64 10.57 4.88
N ALA A 87 -2.05 9.37 5.30
CA ALA A 87 -3.16 9.15 6.24
C ALA A 87 -2.70 8.66 7.63
N THR A 88 -1.38 8.60 7.85
CA THR A 88 -0.71 8.18 9.09
C THR A 88 0.50 9.06 9.40
#